data_AF-A0A1Y2AI67-F1
#
_entry.id   AF-A0A1Y2AI67-F1
#
_cell.length_a   1.000
_cell.length_b   1.000
_cell.length_c   1.000
_cell.angle_alpha   90.00
_cell.angle_beta   90.00
_cell.angle_gamma   90.00
#
_symmetry.space_group_name_H-M   'P 1'
#
loop_
_entity.id
_entity.type
_entity.pdbx_description
1 polymer ?
#
loop_
_entity_poly.entity_id
_entity_poly.type
_entity_poly.pdbx_seq_one_letter_code
_entity_poly.pdbx_strand_id
1 'polypeptide(L)'
;MDSDYLKETVGPILSEAIGNLVLYGLSQNRDPIVYVANYMLHHKATQRVIKEDLDKEKEIHDMFAQYEKKVENFNIIKKQNFEELKLATQKRLQKVELDLQREKEELENEKLKKAKEEQEQHELQEQQEQQEEGQGEGNATENGTEKQAMKEEEEEDDDDEEEEEEEEE
;
A
#
# COMPACT_ATOMS: atom_id res chain seq x y z
N MET A 1 -40.15 66.59 -0.12
CA MET A 1 -39.74 66.84 -1.51
C MET A 1 -38.29 66.43 -1.70
N ASP A 2 -37.31 67.10 -1.07
CA ASP A 2 -35.88 66.81 -1.35
C ASP A 2 -35.38 65.47 -0.79
N SER A 3 -35.94 65.00 0.34
CA SER A 3 -35.57 63.72 0.95
C SER A 3 -35.81 62.53 0.02
N ASP A 4 -36.97 62.47 -0.63
CA ASP A 4 -37.34 61.32 -1.46
C ASP A 4 -36.47 61.29 -2.73
N TYR A 5 -36.22 62.46 -3.31
CA TYR A 5 -35.26 62.63 -4.39
C TYR A 5 -33.85 62.14 -4.02
N LEU A 6 -33.34 62.50 -2.84
CA LEU A 6 -32.02 62.06 -2.38
C LEU A 6 -31.95 60.55 -2.09
N LYS A 7 -33.01 59.99 -1.49
CA LYS A 7 -33.09 58.55 -1.21
C LYS A 7 -33.06 57.72 -2.48
N GLU A 8 -33.74 58.17 -3.54
CA GLU A 8 -33.80 57.43 -4.81
C GLU A 8 -32.55 57.62 -5.67
N THR A 9 -31.94 58.81 -5.67
CA THR A 9 -30.83 59.14 -6.57
C THR A 9 -29.46 58.72 -6.04
N VAL A 10 -29.17 58.98 -4.77
CA VAL A 10 -27.84 58.74 -4.17
C VAL A 10 -27.86 57.72 -3.04
N GLY A 11 -29.04 57.44 -2.47
CA GLY A 11 -29.21 56.52 -1.35
C GLY A 11 -28.58 55.14 -1.55
N PRO A 12 -28.85 54.43 -2.67
CA PRO A 12 -28.30 53.09 -2.91
C PRO A 12 -26.77 53.09 -2.99
N ILE A 13 -26.21 53.99 -3.81
CA ILE A 13 -24.77 54.07 -4.05
C ILE A 13 -24.02 54.48 -2.77
N LEU A 14 -24.56 55.43 -2.02
CA LEU A 14 -23.97 55.90 -0.77
C LEU A 14 -24.02 54.81 0.31
N SER A 15 -25.12 54.06 0.39
CA SER A 15 -25.26 52.94 1.34
C SER A 15 -24.28 51.81 1.01
N GLU A 16 -24.09 51.50 -0.27
CA GLU A 16 -23.12 50.51 -0.73
C GLU A 16 -21.67 50.95 -0.46
N ALA A 17 -21.35 52.23 -0.68
CA ALA A 17 -20.04 52.81 -0.36
C ALA A 17 -19.70 52.69 1.13
N ILE A 18 -20.67 53.00 1.99
CA ILE A 18 -20.54 52.91 3.45
C ILE A 18 -20.40 51.44 3.87
N GLY A 19 -21.21 50.53 3.31
CA GLY A 19 -21.10 49.10 3.58
C GLY A 19 -19.72 48.54 3.23
N ASN A 20 -19.19 48.87 2.05
CA ASN A 20 -17.86 48.45 1.63
C ASN A 20 -16.74 49.08 2.46
N LEU A 21 -16.90 50.33 2.91
CA LEU A 21 -15.95 50.96 3.84
C LEU A 21 -15.87 50.16 5.14
N VAL A 22 -17.01 49.73 5.70
CA VAL A 22 -17.05 48.94 6.94
C VAL A 22 -16.40 47.57 6.76
N LEU A 23 -16.66 46.89 5.65
CA LEU A 23 -16.14 45.54 5.40
C LEU A 23 -14.64 45.54 5.08
N TYR A 24 -14.17 46.49 4.27
CA TYR A 24 -12.83 46.42 3.66
C TYR A 24 -11.95 47.64 3.94
N GLY A 25 -12.53 48.80 4.26
CA GLY A 25 -11.81 50.06 4.31
C GLY A 25 -11.28 50.45 5.70
N LEU A 26 -11.97 50.03 6.78
CA LEU A 26 -11.56 50.35 8.15
C LEU A 26 -10.21 49.73 8.54
N SER A 27 -9.86 48.58 7.97
CA SER A 27 -8.57 47.91 8.21
C SER A 27 -7.40 48.65 7.57
N GLN A 28 -7.64 49.56 6.62
CA GLN A 28 -6.60 50.24 5.84
C GLN A 28 -6.31 51.68 6.29
N ASN A 29 -6.83 52.15 7.44
CA ASN A 29 -6.65 53.53 7.95
C ASN A 29 -6.92 54.62 6.88
N ARG A 30 -7.89 54.39 6.00
CA ARG A 30 -8.28 55.38 4.97
C ARG A 30 -9.25 56.39 5.54
N ASP A 31 -9.12 57.65 5.12
CA ASP A 31 -10.12 58.69 5.41
C ASP A 31 -11.49 58.27 4.84
N PRO A 32 -12.51 58.09 5.69
CA PRO A 32 -13.86 57.69 5.28
C PRO A 32 -14.47 58.59 4.20
N ILE A 33 -14.22 59.90 4.27
CA ILE A 33 -14.80 60.89 3.34
C ILE A 33 -14.17 60.72 1.95
N VAL A 34 -12.84 60.62 1.91
CA VAL A 34 -12.09 60.42 0.66
C VAL A 34 -12.44 59.06 0.05
N TYR A 35 -12.60 58.02 0.87
CA TYR A 35 -13.01 56.70 0.41
C TYR A 35 -14.39 56.72 -0.25
N VAL A 36 -15.39 57.29 0.42
CA VAL A 36 -16.77 57.34 -0.12
C VAL A 36 -16.84 58.20 -1.39
N ALA A 37 -16.14 59.34 -1.42
CA ALA A 37 -16.07 60.18 -2.62
C ALA A 37 -15.45 59.43 -3.81
N ASN A 38 -14.32 58.76 -3.60
CA ASN A 38 -13.68 57.95 -4.64
C ASN A 38 -14.53 56.75 -5.05
N TYR A 39 -15.23 56.13 -4.10
CA TYR A 39 -16.16 55.04 -4.39
C TYR A 39 -17.28 55.50 -5.30
N MET A 40 -17.89 56.66 -5.03
CA MET A 40 -18.96 57.22 -5.85
C MET A 40 -18.46 57.63 -7.25
N LEU A 41 -17.26 58.21 -7.34
CA LEU A 41 -16.63 58.58 -8.61
C LEU A 41 -16.33 57.36 -9.50
N HIS A 42 -15.90 56.26 -8.88
CA HIS A 42 -15.49 55.04 -9.59
C HIS A 42 -16.47 53.89 -9.42
N HIS A 43 -17.72 54.16 -9.02
CA HIS A 43 -18.68 53.16 -8.57
C HIS A 43 -18.84 51.98 -9.53
N LYS A 44 -18.93 52.25 -10.85
CA LYS A 44 -19.03 51.21 -11.88
C LYS A 44 -17.77 50.35 -12.00
N ALA A 45 -16.60 50.95 -11.82
CA ALA A 45 -15.33 50.22 -11.83
C ALA A 45 -15.18 49.40 -10.55
N THR A 46 -15.52 49.97 -9.39
CA THR A 46 -15.48 49.28 -8.09
C THR A 46 -16.45 48.11 -8.05
N GLN A 47 -17.68 48.25 -8.56
CA GLN A 47 -18.62 47.14 -8.66
C GLN A 47 -18.13 46.02 -9.57
N ARG A 48 -17.44 46.35 -10.67
CA ARG A 48 -16.85 45.33 -11.53
C ARG A 48 -15.77 44.54 -10.79
N VAL A 49 -14.86 45.22 -10.10
CA VAL A 49 -13.79 44.57 -9.32
C VAL A 49 -14.37 43.70 -8.21
N ILE A 50 -15.33 44.22 -7.43
CA ILE A 50 -15.99 43.43 -6.37
C ILE A 50 -16.65 42.18 -6.94
N LYS A 51 -17.32 42.30 -8.09
CA LYS A 51 -17.94 41.14 -8.73
C LYS A 51 -16.90 40.11 -9.19
N GLU A 52 -15.81 40.57 -9.80
CA GLU A 52 -14.70 39.68 -10.20
C GLU A 52 -14.08 38.97 -9.00
N ASP A 53 -13.94 39.65 -7.86
CA ASP A 53 -13.39 39.05 -6.64
C ASP A 53 -14.36 38.02 -6.03
N LEU A 54 -15.66 38.30 -6.01
CA LEU A 54 -16.68 37.33 -5.58
C LEU A 54 -16.75 36.10 -6.51
N ASP A 55 -16.62 36.31 -7.83
CA ASP A 55 -16.61 35.22 -8.80
C ASP A 55 -15.37 34.32 -8.60
N LYS A 56 -14.19 34.90 -8.32
CA LYS A 56 -12.97 34.15 -7.97
C LYS A 56 -13.11 33.42 -6.63
N GLU A 57 -13.67 34.06 -5.62
CA GLU A 57 -13.86 33.43 -4.30
C GLU A 57 -14.77 32.20 -4.41
N LYS A 58 -15.81 32.29 -5.24
CA LYS A 58 -16.67 31.16 -5.57
C LYS A 58 -15.92 30.06 -6.32
N GLU A 59 -15.10 30.40 -7.32
CA GLU A 59 -14.28 29.42 -8.05
C GLU A 59 -13.32 28.68 -7.10
N ILE A 60 -12.65 29.40 -6.20
CA ILE A 60 -11.76 28.83 -5.18
C ILE A 60 -12.55 27.89 -4.27
N HIS A 61 -13.72 28.30 -3.80
CA HIS A 61 -14.57 27.46 -2.94
C HIS A 61 -14.99 26.17 -3.67
N ASP A 62 -15.39 26.27 -4.94
CA ASP A 62 -15.75 25.11 -5.75
C ASP A 62 -14.55 24.17 -5.99
N MET A 63 -13.34 24.72 -6.17
CA MET A 63 -12.11 23.94 -6.26
C MET A 63 -11.82 23.16 -4.97
N PHE A 64 -11.95 23.80 -3.81
CA PHE A 64 -11.76 23.12 -2.52
C PHE A 64 -12.77 21.98 -2.34
N ALA A 65 -14.05 22.21 -2.64
CA ALA A 65 -15.07 21.17 -2.57
C ALA A 65 -14.77 19.97 -3.48
N GLN A 66 -14.26 20.23 -4.70
CA GLN A 66 -13.84 19.16 -5.60
C GLN A 66 -12.60 18.41 -5.09
N TYR A 67 -11.64 19.12 -4.50
CA TYR A 67 -10.46 18.53 -3.91
C TYR A 67 -10.80 17.60 -2.74
N GLU A 68 -11.63 18.06 -1.81
CA GLU A 68 -12.11 17.26 -0.67
C GLU A 68 -12.77 15.96 -1.14
N LYS A 69 -13.65 16.05 -2.14
CA LYS A 69 -14.30 14.88 -2.75
C LYS A 69 -13.30 13.90 -3.38
N LYS A 70 -12.24 14.41 -4.04
CA LYS A 70 -11.18 13.56 -4.60
C LYS A 70 -10.40 12.85 -3.51
N VAL A 71 -10.07 13.55 -2.42
CA VAL A 71 -9.36 12.97 -1.27
C VAL A 71 -10.21 11.90 -0.59
N GLU A 72 -11.51 12.14 -0.41
CA GLU A 72 -12.42 11.15 0.16
C GLU A 72 -12.48 9.88 -0.72
N ASN A 73 -12.66 10.04 -2.03
CA ASN A 73 -12.66 8.93 -2.97
C ASN A 73 -11.33 8.16 -2.98
N PHE A 74 -10.21 8.88 -2.94
CA PHE A 74 -8.88 8.26 -2.87
C PHE A 74 -8.73 7.40 -1.62
N ASN A 75 -9.20 7.89 -0.47
CA ASN A 75 -9.16 7.14 0.79
C ASN A 75 -10.03 5.88 0.75
N ILE A 76 -11.20 5.95 0.09
CA ILE A 76 -12.07 4.78 -0.12
C ILE A 76 -11.34 3.73 -0.98
N ILE A 77 -10.80 4.14 -2.13
CA ILE A 77 -10.08 3.25 -3.04
C ILE A 77 -8.85 2.65 -2.36
N LYS A 78 -8.09 3.44 -1.59
CA LYS A 78 -6.92 2.96 -0.85
C LYS A 78 -7.31 1.86 0.15
N LYS A 79 -8.42 2.03 0.88
CA LYS A 79 -8.92 1.01 1.81
C LYS A 79 -9.34 -0.27 1.09
N GLN A 80 -10.09 -0.14 -0.01
CA GLN A 80 -10.51 -1.29 -0.83
C GLN A 80 -9.29 -2.06 -1.37
N ASN A 81 -8.34 -1.37 -1.97
CA ASN A 81 -7.12 -2.00 -2.50
C ASN A 81 -6.32 -2.70 -1.40
N PHE A 82 -6.25 -2.11 -0.20
CA PHE A 82 -5.57 -2.74 0.93
C PHE A 82 -6.28 -4.01 1.41
N GLU A 83 -7.62 -4.00 1.49
CA GLU A 83 -8.42 -5.17 1.85
C GLU A 83 -8.29 -6.29 0.80
N GLU A 84 -8.33 -5.93 -0.49
CA GLU A 84 -8.13 -6.88 -1.59
C GLU A 84 -6.73 -7.49 -1.56
N LEU A 85 -5.69 -6.67 -1.34
CA LEU A 85 -4.32 -7.14 -1.22
C LEU A 85 -4.14 -8.08 -0.02
N LYS A 86 -4.70 -7.71 1.13
CA LYS A 86 -4.68 -8.55 2.34
C LYS A 86 -5.30 -9.91 2.07
N LEU A 87 -6.47 -9.94 1.42
CA LEU A 87 -7.19 -11.16 1.10
C LEU A 87 -6.45 -12.02 0.05
N ALA A 88 -5.86 -11.39 -0.97
CA ALA A 88 -5.03 -12.09 -1.95
C ALA A 88 -3.79 -12.72 -1.31
N THR A 89 -3.12 -11.99 -0.42
CA THR A 89 -1.93 -12.46 0.30
C THR A 89 -2.28 -13.63 1.22
N GLN A 90 -3.37 -13.53 1.96
CA GLN A 90 -3.84 -14.63 2.83
C GLN A 90 -4.17 -15.89 2.04
N LYS A 91 -4.84 -15.77 0.88
CA LYS A 91 -5.12 -16.91 -0.01
C LYS A 91 -3.85 -17.55 -0.54
N ARG A 92 -2.85 -16.74 -0.92
CA ARG A 92 -1.56 -17.25 -1.40
C ARG A 92 -0.82 -18.00 -0.29
N LEU A 93 -0.82 -17.45 0.92
CA LEU A 93 -0.19 -18.08 2.08
C LEU A 93 -0.84 -19.43 2.40
N GLN A 94 -2.18 -19.49 2.45
CA GLN A 94 -2.91 -20.75 2.64
C GLN A 94 -2.59 -21.79 1.57
N LYS A 95 -2.44 -21.36 0.31
CA LYS A 95 -2.05 -22.26 -0.78
C LYS A 95 -0.66 -22.84 -0.55
N VAL A 96 0.31 -21.98 -0.21
CA VAL A 96 1.69 -22.41 0.08
C VAL A 96 1.74 -23.37 1.27
N GLU A 97 0.97 -23.10 2.33
CA GLU A 97 0.88 -24.01 3.49
C GLU A 97 0.32 -25.39 3.10
N LEU A 98 -0.72 -25.44 2.26
CA LEU A 98 -1.29 -26.70 1.76
C LEU A 98 -0.32 -27.45 0.84
N ASP A 99 0.38 -26.74 -0.04
CA ASP A 99 1.36 -27.34 -0.95
C ASP A 99 2.54 -27.93 -0.15
N LEU A 100 3.02 -27.24 0.89
CA LEU A 100 4.05 -27.75 1.82
C LEU A 100 3.59 -28.97 2.63
N GLN A 101 2.31 -29.02 3.04
CA GLN A 101 1.76 -30.20 3.71
C GLN A 101 1.74 -31.41 2.79
N ARG A 102 1.32 -31.24 1.53
CA ARG A 102 1.33 -32.32 0.54
C ARG A 102 2.73 -32.83 0.27
N GLU A 103 3.70 -31.93 0.09
CA GLU A 103 5.10 -32.33 -0.14
C GLU A 103 5.66 -33.14 1.04
N LYS A 104 5.32 -32.75 2.29
CA LYS A 104 5.70 -33.52 3.48
C LYS A 104 5.04 -34.91 3.51
N GLU A 105 3.75 -35.01 3.20
CA GLU A 105 3.04 -36.30 3.12
C GLU A 105 3.60 -37.19 2.01
N GLU A 106 3.95 -36.63 0.86
CA GLU A 106 4.57 -37.36 -0.25
C GLU A 106 5.96 -37.90 0.14
N LEU A 107 6.79 -37.07 0.79
CA LEU A 107 8.09 -37.48 1.30
C LEU A 107 8.00 -38.56 2.38
N GLU A 108 7.03 -38.46 3.30
CA GLU A 108 6.81 -39.48 4.33
C GLU A 108 6.37 -40.81 3.69
N ASN A 109 5.46 -40.75 2.72
CA ASN A 109 5.02 -41.93 1.97
C ASN A 109 6.16 -42.57 1.17
N GLU A 110 7.04 -41.77 0.55
CA GLU A 110 8.20 -42.29 -0.17
C GLU A 110 9.20 -42.96 0.78
N LYS A 111 9.49 -42.33 1.93
CA LYS A 111 10.33 -42.94 2.98
C LYS A 111 9.76 -44.26 3.47
N LEU A 112 8.45 -44.33 3.66
CA LEU A 112 7.78 -45.53 4.14
C LEU A 112 7.76 -46.66 3.10
N LYS A 113 7.71 -46.31 1.80
CA LYS A 113 7.90 -47.28 0.71
C LYS A 113 9.33 -47.81 0.67
N LYS A 114 10.33 -46.93 0.70
CA LYS A 114 11.76 -47.32 0.73
C LYS A 114 12.07 -48.23 1.92
N ALA A 115 11.58 -47.89 3.11
CA ALA A 115 11.77 -48.72 4.31
C ALA A 115 11.13 -50.12 4.18
N LYS A 116 9.96 -50.22 3.53
CA LYS A 116 9.32 -51.53 3.27
C LYS A 116 10.09 -52.34 2.23
N GLU A 117 10.56 -51.70 1.16
CA GLU A 117 11.37 -52.37 0.14
C GLU A 117 12.69 -52.89 0.72
N GLU A 118 13.36 -52.12 1.59
CA GLU A 118 14.55 -52.56 2.32
C GLU A 118 14.25 -53.73 3.26
N GLN A 119 13.12 -53.70 3.96
CA GLN A 119 12.71 -54.78 4.85
C GLN A 119 12.38 -56.07 4.09
N GLU A 120 11.67 -55.96 2.96
CA GLU A 120 11.40 -57.10 2.07
C GLU A 120 12.69 -57.67 1.45
N GLN A 121 13.65 -56.81 1.08
CA GLN A 121 14.96 -57.26 0.61
C GLN A 121 15.74 -58.00 1.70
N HIS A 122 15.73 -57.49 2.93
CA HIS A 122 16.38 -58.14 4.06
C HIS A 122 15.76 -59.52 4.36
N GLU A 123 14.42 -59.64 4.35
CA GLU A 123 13.72 -60.91 4.53
C GLU A 123 14.03 -61.93 3.41
N LEU A 124 14.17 -61.46 2.16
CA LEU A 124 14.61 -62.29 1.03
C LEU A 124 16.06 -62.76 1.18
N GLN A 125 16.94 -61.90 1.70
CA GLN A 125 18.34 -62.21 1.94
C GLN A 125 18.49 -63.24 3.08
N GLU A 126 17.76 -63.07 4.18
CA GLU A 126 17.71 -64.05 5.28
C GLU A 126 17.13 -65.41 4.81
N GLN A 127 16.13 -65.41 3.92
CA GLN A 127 15.62 -66.64 3.31
C GLN A 127 16.63 -67.32 2.38
N GLN A 128 17.45 -66.55 1.66
CA GLN A 128 18.54 -67.10 0.85
C GLN A 128 19.66 -67.66 1.73
N GLU A 129 20.05 -66.97 2.81
CA GLU A 129 21.03 -67.47 3.78
C GLU A 129 20.53 -68.76 4.47
N GLN A 130 19.25 -68.84 4.82
CA GLN A 130 18.66 -70.08 5.36
C GLN A 130 18.55 -71.22 4.32
N GLN A 131 18.52 -70.91 3.02
CA GLN A 131 18.60 -71.92 1.96
C GLN A 131 20.06 -72.35 1.66
N GLU A 132 21.03 -71.46 1.80
CA GLU A 132 22.46 -71.79 1.66
C GLU A 132 23.01 -72.56 2.88
N GLU A 133 22.48 -72.36 4.09
CA GLU A 133 22.83 -73.19 5.26
C GLU A 133 22.31 -74.65 5.17
N GLY A 134 21.52 -74.98 4.14
CA GLY A 134 21.09 -76.35 3.83
C GLY A 134 22.07 -77.16 2.97
N GLN A 135 23.09 -76.55 2.36
CA GLN A 135 24.12 -77.23 1.58
C GLN A 135 25.46 -76.47 1.64
N GLY A 136 26.30 -76.79 2.62
CA GLY A 136 27.71 -76.40 2.55
C GLY A 136 28.48 -76.45 3.84
N GLU A 137 28.94 -77.63 4.25
CA GLU A 137 30.21 -77.71 5.00
C GLU A 137 31.33 -77.11 4.14
N GLY A 138 32.05 -76.10 4.63
CA GLY A 138 33.34 -75.78 4.04
C GLY A 138 33.90 -74.37 4.27
N ASN A 139 34.66 -74.26 5.37
CA ASN A 139 35.90 -73.49 5.50
C ASN A 139 35.90 -71.94 5.62
N ALA A 140 36.46 -71.55 6.77
CA ALA A 140 37.59 -70.65 6.94
C ALA A 140 37.36 -69.15 6.69
N THR A 141 37.03 -68.50 7.80
CA THR A 141 37.43 -67.15 8.20
C THR A 141 38.88 -66.83 7.81
N GLU A 142 39.12 -65.68 7.18
CA GLU A 142 40.26 -64.80 7.48
C GLU A 142 40.12 -63.42 6.79
N ASN A 143 39.96 -62.39 7.63
CA ASN A 143 40.41 -60.99 7.57
C ASN A 143 40.74 -60.31 6.22
N GLY A 144 40.25 -59.07 6.08
CA GLY A 144 41.08 -58.00 5.51
C GLY A 144 40.37 -56.98 4.62
N THR A 145 39.51 -56.15 5.21
CA THR A 145 38.97 -54.92 4.63
C THR A 145 40.09 -53.92 4.31
N GLU A 146 40.10 -53.32 3.10
CA GLU A 146 40.38 -51.88 2.96
C GLU A 146 40.05 -51.30 1.56
N LYS A 147 39.26 -50.22 1.61
CA LYS A 147 39.26 -49.02 0.75
C LYS A 147 38.86 -49.14 -0.73
N GLN A 148 37.63 -48.71 -0.99
CA GLN A 148 37.39 -47.73 -2.05
C GLN A 148 36.70 -46.50 -1.48
N ALA A 149 37.43 -45.39 -1.50
CA ALA A 149 36.95 -44.07 -1.19
C ALA A 149 36.27 -43.48 -2.44
N MET A 150 35.03 -43.03 -2.29
CA MET A 150 34.50 -41.96 -3.12
C MET A 150 33.68 -41.06 -2.20
N LYS A 151 34.23 -39.86 -2.00
CA LYS A 151 33.75 -38.80 -1.13
C LYS A 151 32.84 -37.93 -2.00
N GLU A 152 31.54 -37.89 -1.67
CA GLU A 152 30.60 -36.90 -2.18
C GLU A 152 30.82 -35.54 -1.50
N GLU A 153 30.28 -34.56 -2.20
CA GLU A 153 30.29 -33.10 -2.10
C GLU A 153 30.05 -32.50 -0.71
N GLU A 154 30.71 -31.37 -0.44
CA GLU A 154 30.19 -30.30 0.41
C GLU A 154 30.41 -28.98 -0.37
N GLU A 155 29.37 -28.50 -1.04
CA GLU A 155 29.13 -27.07 -1.26
C GLU A 155 28.12 -26.62 -0.21
N GLU A 156 28.46 -25.60 0.55
CA GLU A 156 27.68 -24.37 0.77
C GLU A 156 28.40 -23.58 1.87
N ASP A 157 29.23 -22.63 1.45
CA ASP A 157 29.63 -21.51 2.30
C ASP A 157 28.43 -20.58 2.43
N ASP A 158 28.05 -20.35 3.69
CA ASP A 158 27.35 -19.17 4.17
C ASP A 158 27.94 -17.90 3.53
N ASP A 159 27.09 -16.95 3.15
CA ASP A 159 27.11 -15.64 3.84
C ASP A 159 25.96 -14.75 3.37
N ASP A 160 25.24 -14.29 4.39
CA ASP A 160 24.38 -13.11 4.42
C ASP A 160 25.06 -11.91 3.75
N GLU A 161 24.28 -11.03 3.11
CA GLU A 161 24.38 -9.59 3.39
C GLU A 161 23.12 -8.87 2.90
N GLU A 162 22.34 -8.44 3.90
CA GLU A 162 21.39 -7.34 3.82
C GLU A 162 22.11 -6.07 3.34
N GLU A 163 21.52 -5.30 2.42
CA GLU A 163 21.62 -3.84 2.52
C GLU A 163 20.28 -3.20 2.13
N GLU A 164 19.65 -2.65 3.17
CA GLU A 164 18.70 -1.56 3.10
C GLU A 164 19.39 -0.32 2.53
N GLU A 165 18.76 0.39 1.60
CA GLU A 165 18.92 1.85 1.54
C GLU A 165 17.54 2.49 1.33
N GLU A 166 17.03 3.03 2.44
CA GLU A 166 16.17 4.20 2.46
C GLU A 166 16.96 5.39 1.92
N GLU A 167 16.42 6.13 0.95
CA GLU A 167 16.69 7.57 0.86
C GLU A 167 15.37 8.31 0.61
N GLU A 168 14.94 9.02 1.65
CA GLU A 168 14.07 10.18 1.59
C GLU A 168 14.83 11.37 0.98
N GLU A 169 14.18 12.11 0.07
CA GLU A 169 14.11 13.60 0.06
C GLU A 169 12.99 14.10 -0.86
#